data_AF-A0A0D2JYK7-F1
#
_entry.id   AF-A0A0D2JYK7-F1
#
_cell.length_a   1.000
_cell.length_b   1.000
_cell.length_c   1.000
_cell.angle_alpha   90.00
_cell.angle_beta   90.00
_cell.angle_gamma   90.00
#
_symmetry.space_group_name_H-M   'P 1'
#
loop_
_entity.id
_entity.type
_entity.pdbx_description
1 polymer ?
#
loop_
_entity_poly.entity_id
_entity_poly.type
_entity_poly.pdbx_seq_one_letter_code
_entity_poly.pdbx_strand_id
1 'polypeptide(L)'
;MESLDTALLLNPLTAKLAVFDTLAPLAGATFHNTTSLQTAMQRNTIGVGYAGAGFLLFYYIGVSKVLQQLGVVKPGVTKTAGASAGILSAAVDYGFVTHDQFIKYGKEFARNCRARNNCAGILGEEVRKMTEKMMPQDAAKRISGIGYIALSSPNYAGFPVGDYVVNYTSRQGAQGQGYVINAVYTGVYDGAFRTPLPCPLGNTTYCVKVSVLPCDWTFQDVWKDILDSKNDKYVYDAMYGTFGRDAPSITKFVMETLANRALHPGQSMAEMLAGWYAFFSHQPKEDVDIYPGKYNQNPYNLLRWMLMILVS
;
A
#
# COMPACT_ATOMS: atom_id res chain seq x y z
N MET A 1 -38.38 -0.92 -52.65
CA MET A 1 -37.69 -1.48 -53.81
C MET A 1 -36.36 -0.76 -53.91
N GLU A 2 -35.18 -1.37 -53.78
CA GLU A 2 -34.75 -2.74 -53.39
C GLU A 2 -33.44 -2.52 -52.59
N SER A 3 -33.25 -2.99 -51.35
CA SER A 3 -32.97 -4.35 -50.88
C SER A 3 -31.74 -5.02 -51.51
N LEU A 4 -30.66 -5.10 -50.72
CA LEU A 4 -29.61 -6.16 -50.60
C LEU A 4 -28.42 -5.52 -49.85
N ASP A 5 -28.29 -5.70 -48.54
CA ASP A 5 -27.72 -6.87 -47.84
C ASP A 5 -26.22 -7.10 -48.08
N THR A 6 -25.41 -6.59 -47.15
CA THR A 6 -24.17 -7.25 -46.72
C THR A 6 -24.03 -7.11 -45.20
N ALA A 7 -24.45 -8.13 -44.45
CA ALA A 7 -24.17 -8.18 -43.02
C ALA A 7 -22.71 -8.61 -42.78
N LEU A 8 -21.89 -7.75 -42.14
CA LEU A 8 -20.62 -8.16 -41.59
C LEU A 8 -20.69 -8.15 -40.05
N LEU A 9 -20.58 -9.35 -39.48
CA LEU A 9 -20.43 -9.58 -38.05
C LEU A 9 -19.02 -9.19 -37.57
N LEU A 10 -18.79 -9.32 -36.26
CA LEU A 10 -17.55 -9.11 -35.49
C LEU A 10 -17.34 -7.68 -34.95
N ASN A 11 -16.98 -7.48 -33.69
CA ASN A 11 -17.17 -8.33 -32.51
C ASN A 11 -17.04 -7.43 -31.27
N PRO A 12 -18.03 -7.31 -30.36
CA PRO A 12 -17.81 -6.58 -29.11
C PRO A 12 -16.74 -7.31 -28.30
N LEU A 13 -15.70 -6.58 -27.87
CA LEU A 13 -14.71 -7.10 -26.92
C LEU A 13 -15.32 -7.22 -25.52
N THR A 14 -16.21 -8.20 -25.36
CA THR A 14 -16.52 -8.79 -24.06
C THR A 14 -15.26 -9.45 -23.55
N ALA A 15 -14.41 -8.66 -22.90
CA ALA A 15 -13.39 -9.17 -22.01
C ALA A 15 -14.11 -10.00 -20.95
N LYS A 16 -14.13 -11.32 -21.15
CA LYS A 16 -14.57 -12.26 -20.12
C LYS A 16 -13.58 -12.10 -18.98
N LEU A 17 -13.94 -11.26 -18.00
CA LEU A 17 -13.47 -11.41 -16.64
C LEU A 17 -13.72 -12.87 -16.30
N ALA A 18 -12.64 -13.64 -16.24
CA ALA A 18 -12.72 -15.00 -15.76
C ALA A 18 -13.37 -14.93 -14.38
N VAL A 19 -14.54 -15.54 -14.25
CA VAL A 19 -15.05 -15.87 -12.93
C VAL A 19 -13.96 -16.78 -12.36
N PHE A 20 -13.24 -16.28 -11.35
CA PHE A 20 -12.45 -17.13 -10.50
C PHE A 20 -13.45 -17.97 -9.71
N ASP A 21 -13.95 -19.02 -10.37
CA ASP A 21 -14.73 -20.07 -9.73
C ASP A 21 -14.00 -20.49 -8.48
N THR A 22 -14.78 -20.71 -7.42
CA THR A 22 -14.27 -20.82 -6.06
C THR A 22 -13.10 -21.80 -6.00
N LEU A 23 -11.88 -21.26 -5.92
CA LEU A 23 -10.72 -22.02 -5.50
C LEU A 23 -11.11 -22.65 -4.16
N ALA A 24 -11.25 -23.97 -4.16
CA ALA A 24 -11.37 -24.70 -2.93
C ALA A 24 -10.18 -24.32 -2.03
N PRO A 25 -10.35 -24.28 -0.70
CA PRO A 25 -9.20 -24.17 0.20
C PRO A 25 -8.18 -25.27 -0.15
N LEU A 26 -6.89 -25.05 0.12
CA LEU A 26 -5.79 -25.94 -0.30
C LEU A 26 -5.75 -27.31 0.42
N ALA A 27 -6.89 -27.97 0.58
CA ALA A 27 -7.06 -29.38 0.96
C ALA A 27 -6.57 -30.30 -0.18
N GLY A 28 -5.25 -30.27 -0.42
CA GLY A 28 -4.58 -31.00 -1.49
C GLY A 28 -3.16 -30.49 -1.79
N ALA A 29 -2.80 -29.26 -1.37
CA ALA A 29 -1.43 -28.80 -1.48
C ALA A 29 -0.56 -29.45 -0.40
N THR A 30 0.13 -30.53 -0.76
CA THR A 30 1.16 -31.15 0.08
C THR A 30 2.41 -30.26 0.14
N PHE A 31 2.34 -29.19 0.92
CA PHE A 31 3.53 -28.47 1.37
C PHE A 31 4.48 -29.49 2.00
N HIS A 32 5.72 -29.57 1.52
CA HIS A 32 6.75 -30.40 2.16
C HIS A 32 6.81 -30.08 3.67
N ASN A 33 6.94 -31.10 4.51
CA ASN A 33 6.92 -30.96 5.97
C ASN A 33 8.16 -30.24 6.52
N THR A 34 8.28 -28.93 6.27
CA THR A 34 8.99 -28.04 7.18
C THR A 34 8.12 -27.92 8.42
N THR A 35 8.50 -28.63 9.48
CA THR A 35 7.73 -28.75 10.72
C THR A 35 7.50 -27.40 11.43
N SER A 36 8.23 -26.35 11.03
CA SER A 36 8.01 -24.96 11.47
C SER A 36 6.75 -24.32 10.89
N LEU A 37 6.57 -24.31 9.55
CA LEU A 37 5.49 -23.53 8.91
C LEU A 37 4.10 -24.13 9.20
N GLN A 38 3.96 -25.45 9.07
CA GLN A 38 2.70 -26.14 9.39
C GLN A 38 2.35 -25.97 10.87
N THR A 39 3.33 -26.06 11.78
CA THR A 39 3.13 -25.77 13.20
C THR A 39 2.71 -24.31 13.43
N ALA A 40 3.24 -23.35 12.68
CA ALA A 40 2.83 -21.96 12.78
C ALA A 40 1.38 -21.72 12.29
N MET A 41 0.95 -22.41 11.22
CA MET A 41 -0.45 -22.39 10.76
C MET A 41 -1.41 -23.01 11.80
N GLN A 42 -0.99 -24.09 12.46
CA GLN A 42 -1.77 -24.78 13.50
C GLN A 42 -1.85 -23.97 14.80
N ARG A 43 -0.74 -23.38 15.24
CA ARG A 43 -0.65 -22.56 16.48
C ARG A 43 -1.14 -21.12 16.30
N ASN A 44 -1.54 -20.72 15.08
CA ASN A 44 -1.87 -19.34 14.71
C ASN A 44 -0.73 -18.35 15.03
N THR A 45 0.51 -18.77 14.79
CA THR A 45 1.72 -17.94 14.97
C THR A 45 2.32 -17.45 13.65
N ILE A 46 1.56 -17.52 12.55
CA ILE A 46 1.84 -16.72 11.35
C ILE A 46 1.31 -15.30 11.55
N GLY A 47 2.09 -14.32 11.13
CA GLY A 47 1.65 -12.95 10.90
C GLY A 47 1.87 -12.51 9.45
N VAL A 48 1.30 -11.38 9.06
CA VAL A 48 1.52 -10.74 7.75
C VAL A 48 1.97 -9.30 7.93
N GLY A 49 2.86 -8.84 7.06
CA GLY A 49 3.45 -7.51 7.06
C GLY A 49 3.18 -6.77 5.77
N TYR A 50 2.55 -5.59 5.83
CA TYR A 50 2.26 -4.76 4.67
C TYR A 50 3.09 -3.47 4.67
N ALA A 51 4.06 -3.38 3.74
CA ALA A 51 4.88 -2.19 3.54
C ALA A 51 4.06 -0.96 3.08
N GLY A 52 4.65 0.23 3.07
CA GLY A 52 3.96 1.41 2.52
C GLY A 52 3.60 1.25 1.03
N ALA A 53 2.36 1.55 0.64
CA ALA A 53 1.86 1.25 -0.71
C ALA A 53 1.24 2.41 -1.52
N GLY A 54 1.02 3.58 -0.91
CA GLY A 54 0.33 4.69 -1.59
C GLY A 54 -0.97 4.25 -2.27
N PHE A 55 -1.13 4.56 -3.55
CA PHE A 55 -2.32 4.18 -4.33
C PHE A 55 -2.36 2.71 -4.79
N LEU A 56 -1.27 1.95 -4.61
CA LEU A 56 -1.25 0.51 -4.90
C LEU A 56 -1.79 -0.36 -3.76
N LEU A 57 -2.49 0.21 -2.79
CA LEU A 57 -3.30 -0.51 -1.78
C LEU A 57 -4.16 -1.65 -2.37
N PHE A 58 -4.66 -1.50 -3.60
CA PHE A 58 -5.43 -2.54 -4.29
C PHE A 58 -4.64 -3.84 -4.55
N TYR A 59 -3.30 -3.77 -4.69
CA TYR A 59 -2.43 -4.94 -4.84
C TYR A 59 -2.47 -5.80 -3.58
N TYR A 60 -2.35 -5.19 -2.40
CA TYR A 60 -2.44 -5.91 -1.12
C TYR A 60 -3.81 -6.52 -0.87
N ILE A 61 -4.89 -5.94 -1.38
CA ILE A 61 -6.22 -6.55 -1.31
C ILE A 61 -6.30 -7.81 -2.18
N GLY A 62 -5.60 -7.85 -3.32
CA GLY A 62 -5.40 -9.07 -4.09
C GLY A 62 -4.60 -10.12 -3.32
N VAL A 63 -3.46 -9.72 -2.73
CA VAL A 63 -2.61 -10.61 -1.93
C VAL A 63 -3.36 -11.17 -0.71
N SER A 64 -4.04 -10.32 0.07
CA SER A 64 -4.91 -10.70 1.19
C SER A 64 -5.98 -11.69 0.76
N LYS A 65 -6.69 -11.44 -0.36
CA LYS A 65 -7.75 -12.34 -0.85
C LYS A 65 -7.20 -13.75 -1.10
N VAL A 66 -6.02 -13.85 -1.71
CA VAL A 66 -5.33 -15.14 -1.89
C VAL A 66 -4.89 -15.72 -0.54
N LEU A 67 -4.17 -14.99 0.31
CA LEU A 67 -3.70 -15.49 1.61
C LEU A 67 -4.84 -15.96 2.53
N GLN A 68 -6.03 -15.36 2.44
CA GLN A 68 -7.23 -15.82 3.12
C GLN A 68 -7.80 -17.11 2.49
N GLN A 69 -7.85 -17.21 1.16
CA GLN A 69 -8.24 -18.45 0.46
C GLN A 69 -7.28 -19.63 0.77
N LEU A 70 -5.98 -19.34 0.98
CA LEU A 70 -4.99 -20.36 1.36
C LEU A 70 -5.03 -20.70 2.87
N GLY A 71 -5.85 -20.01 3.67
CA GLY A 71 -5.94 -20.19 5.13
C GLY A 71 -4.73 -19.69 5.93
N VAL A 72 -3.82 -18.96 5.29
CA VAL A 72 -2.63 -18.33 5.91
C VAL A 72 -3.04 -17.11 6.73
N VAL A 73 -3.98 -16.32 6.19
CA VAL A 73 -4.68 -15.26 6.92
C VAL A 73 -6.06 -15.75 7.35
N LYS A 74 -6.39 -15.58 8.62
CA LYS A 74 -7.70 -15.88 9.21
C LYS A 74 -8.29 -14.55 9.72
N PRO A 75 -9.39 -14.04 9.14
CA PRO A 75 -9.95 -12.74 9.49
C PRO A 75 -10.19 -12.56 10.99
N GLY A 76 -9.65 -11.48 11.56
CA GLY A 76 -9.75 -11.15 12.99
C GLY A 76 -8.92 -12.05 13.92
N VAL A 77 -8.06 -12.93 13.38
CA VAL A 77 -7.23 -13.87 14.16
C VAL A 77 -5.75 -13.79 13.79
N THR A 78 -5.41 -13.77 12.50
CA THR A 78 -4.02 -13.60 12.06
C THR A 78 -3.53 -12.21 12.41
N LYS A 79 -2.36 -12.12 13.06
CA LYS A 79 -1.72 -10.84 13.36
C LYS A 79 -1.27 -10.16 12.07
N THR A 80 -1.52 -8.86 11.95
CA THR A 80 -1.00 -8.08 10.82
C THR A 80 -0.31 -6.82 11.30
N ALA A 81 0.80 -6.50 10.65
CA ALA A 81 1.51 -5.24 10.82
C ALA A 81 1.46 -4.42 9.53
N GLY A 82 1.45 -3.10 9.65
CA GLY A 82 1.38 -2.24 8.48
C GLY A 82 1.88 -0.82 8.74
N ALA A 83 2.35 -0.21 7.66
CA ALA A 83 2.65 1.22 7.57
C ALA A 83 1.85 1.84 6.41
N SER A 84 1.59 3.15 6.45
CA SER A 84 0.92 3.87 5.36
C SER A 84 -0.40 3.22 4.88
N ALA A 85 -0.68 3.27 3.58
CA ALA A 85 -1.77 2.51 2.96
C ALA A 85 -1.68 0.97 3.12
N GLY A 86 -0.56 0.43 3.62
CA GLY A 86 -0.41 -0.98 4.00
C GLY A 86 -1.29 -1.35 5.20
N ILE A 87 -1.30 -0.53 6.27
CA ILE A 87 -2.22 -0.76 7.39
C ILE A 87 -3.68 -0.55 6.99
N LEU A 88 -3.97 0.43 6.13
CA LEU A 88 -5.34 0.59 5.60
C LEU A 88 -5.82 -0.71 4.94
N SER A 89 -4.95 -1.34 4.14
CA SER A 89 -5.24 -2.61 3.45
C SER A 89 -5.52 -3.78 4.40
N ALA A 90 -4.98 -3.77 5.62
CA ALA A 90 -5.24 -4.81 6.62
C ALA A 90 -6.69 -4.84 7.17
N ALA A 91 -7.55 -3.87 6.81
CA ALA A 91 -8.97 -3.85 7.23
C ALA A 91 -9.76 -5.12 6.82
N VAL A 92 -9.40 -5.75 5.70
CA VAL A 92 -9.99 -7.04 5.28
C VAL A 92 -9.47 -8.23 6.09
N ASP A 93 -8.24 -8.14 6.62
CA ASP A 93 -7.62 -9.17 7.49
C ASP A 93 -8.09 -9.04 8.94
N TYR A 94 -8.58 -7.88 9.35
CA TYR A 94 -9.32 -7.68 10.62
C TYR A 94 -10.79 -8.11 10.54
N GLY A 95 -11.27 -8.55 9.36
CA GLY A 95 -12.69 -8.88 9.16
C GLY A 95 -13.62 -7.69 9.34
N PHE A 96 -13.15 -6.46 9.12
CA PHE A 96 -13.97 -5.25 9.19
C PHE A 96 -14.86 -5.10 7.95
N VAL A 97 -14.33 -5.48 6.78
CA VAL A 97 -14.98 -5.44 5.47
C VAL A 97 -14.54 -6.62 4.61
N THR A 98 -15.34 -6.97 3.60
CA THR A 98 -14.89 -7.89 2.54
C THR A 98 -13.94 -7.19 1.57
N HIS A 99 -13.16 -7.96 0.81
CA HIS A 99 -12.30 -7.41 -0.25
C HIS A 99 -13.10 -6.55 -1.23
N ASP A 100 -14.29 -6.99 -1.64
CA ASP A 100 -15.08 -6.28 -2.64
C ASP A 100 -15.69 -4.97 -2.08
N GLN A 101 -16.04 -4.94 -0.78
CA GLN A 101 -16.38 -3.69 -0.08
C GLN A 101 -15.17 -2.74 -0.01
N PHE A 102 -13.99 -3.25 0.30
CA PHE A 102 -12.76 -2.46 0.31
C PHE A 102 -12.46 -1.89 -1.09
N ILE A 103 -12.53 -2.70 -2.16
CA ILE A 103 -12.36 -2.26 -3.54
C ILE A 103 -13.38 -1.14 -3.88
N LYS A 104 -14.64 -1.25 -3.43
CA LYS A 104 -15.65 -0.21 -3.61
C LYS A 104 -15.25 1.11 -2.96
N TYR A 105 -14.83 1.09 -1.69
CA TYR A 105 -14.45 2.31 -0.95
C TYR A 105 -13.13 2.91 -1.45
N GLY A 106 -12.12 2.07 -1.74
CA GLY A 106 -10.84 2.52 -2.32
C GLY A 106 -11.02 3.14 -3.71
N LYS A 107 -11.92 2.59 -4.55
CA LYS A 107 -12.28 3.23 -5.84
C LYS A 107 -13.01 4.56 -5.67
N GLU A 108 -13.72 4.77 -4.56
CA GLU A 108 -14.33 6.07 -4.23
C GLU A 108 -13.26 7.08 -3.79
N PHE A 109 -12.42 6.70 -2.83
CA PHE A 109 -11.24 7.46 -2.38
C PHE A 109 -10.37 7.94 -3.56
N ALA A 110 -10.00 7.03 -4.48
CA ALA A 110 -9.21 7.39 -5.66
C ALA A 110 -9.99 8.23 -6.72
N ARG A 111 -11.33 8.16 -6.77
CA ARG A 111 -12.12 9.10 -7.59
C ARG A 111 -12.13 10.50 -6.98
N ASN A 112 -12.23 10.61 -5.65
CA ASN A 112 -12.32 11.90 -4.96
C ASN A 112 -11.01 12.70 -5.09
N CYS A 113 -9.84 12.05 -5.08
CA CYS A 113 -8.57 12.69 -5.42
C CYS A 113 -8.51 13.11 -6.89
N ARG A 114 -8.80 12.21 -7.84
CA ARG A 114 -8.79 12.55 -9.29
C ARG A 114 -9.76 13.67 -9.66
N ALA A 115 -10.87 13.82 -8.95
CA ALA A 115 -11.80 14.94 -9.13
C ALA A 115 -11.19 16.32 -8.77
N ARG A 116 -9.99 16.34 -8.15
CA ARG A 116 -9.17 17.55 -7.90
C ARG A 116 -7.76 17.41 -8.49
N ASN A 117 -7.58 16.52 -9.47
CA ASN A 117 -6.30 16.04 -10.03
C ASN A 117 -5.38 15.29 -9.02
N ASN A 118 -5.41 15.64 -7.73
CA ASN A 118 -4.59 14.98 -6.70
C ASN A 118 -5.23 14.99 -5.30
N CYS A 119 -4.57 14.34 -4.33
CA CYS A 119 -4.99 14.30 -2.93
C CYS A 119 -4.36 15.39 -2.03
N ALA A 120 -3.52 16.29 -2.55
CA ALA A 120 -2.81 17.26 -1.70
C ALA A 120 -3.81 18.14 -0.93
N GLY A 121 -3.50 18.43 0.34
CA GLY A 121 -4.42 19.12 1.26
C GLY A 121 -5.66 18.33 1.71
N ILE A 122 -6.12 17.31 0.96
CA ILE A 122 -7.35 16.52 1.28
C ILE A 122 -7.10 15.08 1.69
N LEU A 123 -5.87 14.56 1.55
CA LEU A 123 -5.55 13.14 1.74
C LEU A 123 -6.00 12.58 3.09
N GLY A 124 -5.77 13.30 4.19
CA GLY A 124 -6.22 12.90 5.52
C GLY A 124 -7.75 12.87 5.68
N GLU A 125 -8.47 13.75 4.98
CA GLU A 125 -9.94 13.78 5.00
C GLU A 125 -10.53 12.59 4.22
N GLU A 126 -9.98 12.30 3.04
CA GLU A 126 -10.44 11.21 2.17
C GLU A 126 -10.07 9.82 2.74
N VAL A 127 -8.90 9.66 3.36
CA VAL A 127 -8.55 8.43 4.11
C VAL A 127 -9.49 8.23 5.31
N ARG A 128 -9.84 9.31 6.04
CA ARG A 128 -10.82 9.26 7.13
C ARG A 128 -12.20 8.84 6.62
N LYS A 129 -12.69 9.41 5.52
CA LYS A 129 -13.97 9.01 4.88
C LYS A 129 -13.98 7.54 4.46
N MET A 130 -12.86 7.02 3.96
CA MET A 130 -12.74 5.61 3.57
C MET A 130 -12.82 4.67 4.78
N THR A 131 -12.02 4.93 5.81
CA THR A 131 -11.96 4.10 7.04
C THR A 131 -13.19 4.23 7.94
N GLU A 132 -13.89 5.37 7.94
CA GLU A 132 -15.19 5.52 8.61
C GLU A 132 -16.27 4.59 8.04
N LYS A 133 -16.15 4.20 6.77
CA LYS A 133 -17.00 3.19 6.11
C LYS A 133 -16.53 1.75 6.33
N MET A 134 -15.27 1.54 6.74
CA MET A 134 -14.69 0.22 6.94
C MET A 134 -14.73 -0.23 8.40
N MET A 135 -14.23 0.59 9.31
CA MET A 135 -13.99 0.18 10.70
C MET A 135 -15.30 0.18 11.51
N PRO A 136 -15.70 -0.93 12.16
CA PRO A 136 -16.87 -0.95 13.04
C PRO A 136 -16.65 -0.14 14.33
N GLN A 137 -17.70 0.11 15.11
CA GLN A 137 -17.61 0.93 16.33
C GLN A 137 -16.68 0.33 17.39
N ASP A 138 -16.61 -1.00 17.46
CA ASP A 138 -15.75 -1.77 18.37
C ASP A 138 -14.37 -2.13 17.77
N ALA A 139 -13.99 -1.53 16.63
CA ALA A 139 -12.74 -1.82 15.91
C ALA A 139 -11.49 -1.87 16.81
N ALA A 140 -11.34 -0.89 17.70
CA ALA A 140 -10.21 -0.80 18.63
C ALA A 140 -10.09 -2.00 19.57
N LYS A 141 -11.22 -2.54 20.06
CA LYS A 141 -11.27 -3.77 20.84
C LYS A 141 -10.89 -4.99 20.00
N ARG A 142 -11.32 -5.03 18.72
CA ARG A 142 -11.03 -6.15 17.81
C ARG A 142 -9.56 -6.23 17.42
N ILE A 143 -8.89 -5.09 17.20
CA ILE A 143 -7.49 -5.08 16.72
C ILE A 143 -6.42 -4.96 17.81
N SER A 144 -6.80 -4.69 19.07
CA SER A 144 -5.84 -4.71 20.17
C SER A 144 -5.21 -6.09 20.33
N GLY A 145 -3.88 -6.17 20.27
CA GLY A 145 -3.11 -7.42 20.31
C GLY A 145 -2.92 -8.14 18.96
N ILE A 146 -3.62 -7.74 17.89
CA ILE A 146 -3.47 -8.34 16.55
C ILE A 146 -3.06 -7.35 15.44
N GLY A 147 -3.41 -6.07 15.57
CA GLY A 147 -3.04 -5.02 14.62
C GLY A 147 -1.84 -4.22 15.13
N TYR A 148 -0.74 -4.23 14.37
CA TYR A 148 0.54 -3.62 14.71
C TYR A 148 0.79 -2.44 13.76
N ILE A 149 0.35 -1.24 14.16
CA ILE A 149 0.47 -0.03 13.35
C ILE A 149 1.86 0.56 13.56
N ALA A 150 2.72 0.48 12.55
CA ALA A 150 4.03 1.13 12.59
C ALA A 150 3.85 2.65 12.57
N LEU A 151 4.43 3.35 13.54
CA LEU A 151 4.51 4.82 13.58
C LEU A 151 5.98 5.26 13.55
N SER A 152 6.23 6.48 13.07
CA SER A 152 7.53 7.12 13.21
C SER A 152 7.39 8.60 13.58
N SER A 153 8.40 9.18 14.24
CA SER A 153 8.51 10.62 14.47
C SER A 153 9.97 11.04 14.28
N PRO A 154 10.26 12.29 13.89
CA PRO A 154 11.60 12.83 14.01
C PRO A 154 12.05 12.84 15.47
N ASN A 155 13.31 12.46 15.71
CA ASN A 155 14.01 12.86 16.94
C ASN A 155 14.55 14.31 16.80
N TYR A 156 15.25 14.81 17.82
CA TYR A 156 15.82 16.16 17.83
C TYR A 156 16.83 16.47 16.68
N ALA A 157 17.28 15.46 15.95
CA ALA A 157 18.15 15.58 14.77
C ALA A 157 17.45 15.15 13.46
N GLY A 158 16.11 15.14 13.45
CA GLY A 158 15.27 14.85 12.28
C GLY A 158 15.14 13.37 11.89
N PHE A 159 15.94 12.47 12.48
CA PHE A 159 15.94 11.05 12.13
C PHE A 159 14.64 10.34 12.56
N PRO A 160 14.10 9.42 11.74
CA PRO A 160 12.90 8.65 12.07
C PRO A 160 13.16 7.66 13.21
N VAL A 161 12.67 7.97 14.40
CA VAL A 161 12.48 7.02 15.51
C VAL A 161 11.02 6.52 15.51
N GLY A 162 10.70 5.48 16.29
CA GLY A 162 9.34 4.94 16.35
C GLY A 162 9.30 3.44 16.66
N ASP A 163 8.08 2.94 16.87
CA ASP A 163 7.73 1.54 17.14
C ASP A 163 6.26 1.30 16.72
N TYR A 164 5.74 0.10 16.94
CA TYR A 164 4.34 -0.24 16.72
C TYR A 164 3.45 0.26 17.86
N VAL A 165 2.26 0.76 17.52
CA VAL A 165 1.12 0.66 18.45
C VAL A 165 0.42 -0.67 18.23
N VAL A 166 -0.04 -1.26 19.35
CA VAL A 166 -0.63 -2.61 19.40
C VAL A 166 -1.90 -2.65 20.26
N ASN A 167 -2.16 -1.62 21.07
CA ASN A 167 -3.31 -1.53 21.99
C ASN A 167 -4.07 -0.22 21.73
N TYR A 168 -5.39 -0.30 21.58
CA TYR A 168 -6.23 0.82 21.12
C TYR A 168 -7.41 1.05 22.07
N THR A 169 -7.51 2.27 22.60
CA THR A 169 -8.55 2.66 23.57
C THR A 169 -9.84 3.18 22.92
N SER A 170 -9.78 3.63 21.66
CA SER A 170 -10.94 4.15 20.92
C SER A 170 -10.81 3.90 19.42
N ARG A 171 -11.96 3.86 18.72
CA ARG A 171 -12.02 3.76 17.24
C ARG A 171 -11.23 4.90 16.60
N GLN A 172 -11.36 6.12 17.14
CA GLN A 172 -10.67 7.32 16.70
C GLN A 172 -9.15 7.24 16.93
N GLY A 173 -8.67 6.55 17.97
CA GLY A 173 -7.25 6.29 18.19
C GLY A 173 -6.68 5.30 17.17
N ALA A 174 -7.34 4.15 16.98
CA ALA A 174 -6.98 3.17 15.96
C ALA A 174 -7.00 3.78 14.54
N GLN A 175 -8.01 4.59 14.24
CA GLN A 175 -8.10 5.41 13.03
C GLN A 175 -6.93 6.39 12.93
N GLY A 176 -6.78 7.29 13.90
CA GLY A 176 -5.79 8.37 13.88
C GLY A 176 -4.35 7.91 13.74
N GLN A 177 -4.00 6.76 14.32
CA GLN A 177 -2.67 6.17 14.17
C GLN A 177 -2.52 5.42 12.84
N GLY A 178 -3.60 4.82 12.30
CA GLY A 178 -3.64 4.40 10.90
C GLY A 178 -3.60 5.55 9.89
N TYR A 179 -3.75 6.81 10.33
CA TYR A 179 -3.76 8.02 9.48
C TYR A 179 -2.42 8.77 9.43
N VAL A 180 -1.29 8.20 9.85
CA VAL A 180 0.02 8.86 9.68
C VAL A 180 0.54 8.75 8.24
N ILE A 181 -0.34 9.13 7.33
CA ILE A 181 -0.11 9.58 5.95
C ILE A 181 -0.11 11.13 5.94
N ASN A 182 -0.67 11.78 6.98
CA ASN A 182 -0.72 13.24 7.10
C ASN A 182 0.37 13.81 8.03
N ALA A 183 1.63 13.62 7.64
CA ALA A 183 2.83 14.14 8.30
C ALA A 183 3.01 15.67 8.13
N VAL A 184 1.92 16.44 8.19
CA VAL A 184 1.86 17.90 8.00
C VAL A 184 1.12 18.60 9.16
N TYR A 185 0.45 17.84 10.04
CA TYR A 185 -0.36 18.39 11.15
C TYR A 185 -0.09 17.79 12.54
N THR A 186 0.71 16.74 12.67
CA THR A 186 0.88 16.00 13.95
C THR A 186 2.31 15.85 14.46
N GLY A 187 3.35 16.14 13.65
CA GLY A 187 4.75 15.88 14.02
C GLY A 187 5.12 14.40 13.98
N VAL A 188 4.36 13.57 13.26
CA VAL A 188 4.53 12.12 13.16
C VAL A 188 4.74 11.78 11.67
N TYR A 189 5.81 11.06 11.36
CA TYR A 189 6.15 10.53 10.03
C TYR A 189 5.43 9.20 9.77
N ASP A 190 5.28 8.85 8.50
CA ASP A 190 4.83 7.52 8.09
C ASP A 190 5.73 6.43 8.72
N GLY A 191 5.13 5.41 9.33
CA GLY A 191 5.85 4.32 9.98
C GLY A 191 6.87 3.62 9.06
N ALA A 192 6.68 3.71 7.74
CA ALA A 192 7.59 3.15 6.75
C ALA A 192 8.99 3.81 6.77
N PHE A 193 9.15 5.04 7.30
CA PHE A 193 10.46 5.68 7.50
C PHE A 193 11.32 5.01 8.57
N ARG A 194 10.69 4.37 9.57
CA ARG A 194 11.39 3.61 10.62
C ARG A 194 11.35 2.09 10.38
N THR A 195 10.25 1.61 9.81
CA THR A 195 9.91 0.20 9.69
C THR A 195 9.24 -0.06 8.32
N PRO A 196 10.01 -0.04 7.21
CA PRO A 196 9.45 -0.14 5.85
C PRO A 196 8.83 -1.51 5.54
N LEU A 197 9.35 -2.58 6.15
CA LEU A 197 8.82 -3.94 6.07
C LEU A 197 8.28 -4.38 7.45
N PRO A 198 7.12 -3.88 7.88
CA PRO A 198 6.59 -4.11 9.22
C PRO A 198 6.17 -5.58 9.42
N CYS A 199 6.44 -6.14 10.61
CA CYS A 199 6.06 -7.50 11.00
C CYS A 199 5.56 -7.52 12.45
N PRO A 200 4.46 -8.25 12.75
CA PRO A 200 3.86 -8.22 14.08
C PRO A 200 4.73 -8.96 15.10
N LEU A 201 4.99 -8.34 16.25
CA LEU A 201 5.93 -8.85 17.25
C LEU A 201 5.30 -9.84 18.26
N GLY A 202 6.15 -10.49 19.07
CA GLY A 202 5.73 -11.41 20.14
C GLY A 202 5.76 -12.87 19.69
N ASN A 203 4.64 -13.58 19.80
CA ASN A 203 4.55 -15.02 19.48
C ASN A 203 4.59 -15.36 17.97
N THR A 204 4.80 -14.39 17.08
CA THR A 204 4.90 -14.61 15.63
C THR A 204 6.14 -15.44 15.29
N THR A 205 5.93 -16.66 14.79
CA THR A 205 7.00 -17.60 14.39
C THR A 205 7.45 -17.37 12.94
N TYR A 206 6.56 -16.89 12.08
CA TYR A 206 6.85 -16.54 10.69
C TYR A 206 5.98 -15.35 10.27
N CYS A 207 6.57 -14.41 9.52
CA CYS A 207 5.90 -13.21 9.02
C CYS A 207 5.99 -13.20 7.50
N VAL A 208 4.85 -13.25 6.81
CA VAL A 208 4.79 -13.05 5.35
C VAL A 208 4.91 -11.56 5.07
N LYS A 209 6.03 -11.13 4.49
CA LYS A 209 6.27 -9.73 4.09
C LYS A 209 5.69 -9.49 2.70
N VAL A 210 4.91 -8.43 2.58
CA VAL A 210 4.24 -7.99 1.35
C VAL A 210 4.65 -6.55 1.05
N SER A 211 5.19 -6.32 -0.14
CA SER A 211 5.61 -5.00 -0.62
C SER A 211 5.07 -4.73 -2.02
N VAL A 212 4.82 -3.45 -2.32
CA VAL A 212 4.65 -3.01 -3.72
C VAL A 212 5.97 -2.62 -4.37
N LEU A 213 7.04 -2.37 -3.59
CA LEU A 213 8.39 -2.06 -4.10
C LEU A 213 9.27 -3.33 -4.11
N PRO A 214 10.03 -3.60 -5.18
CA PRO A 214 11.10 -4.60 -5.20
C PRO A 214 12.23 -4.28 -4.21
N CYS A 215 12.93 -5.30 -3.72
CA CYS A 215 13.96 -5.18 -2.66
C CYS A 215 15.38 -4.94 -3.18
N ASP A 216 15.60 -5.17 -4.47
CA ASP A 216 16.86 -5.00 -5.20
C ASP A 216 17.07 -3.57 -5.69
N TRP A 217 16.03 -2.74 -5.62
CA TRP A 217 15.96 -1.39 -6.20
C TRP A 217 16.58 -0.32 -5.30
N THR A 218 17.52 0.48 -5.83
CA THR A 218 18.16 1.57 -5.07
C THR A 218 17.62 2.95 -5.46
N PHE A 219 17.82 3.95 -4.60
CA PHE A 219 17.54 5.35 -4.90
C PHE A 219 18.29 5.88 -6.14
N GLN A 220 19.46 5.31 -6.46
CA GLN A 220 20.23 5.68 -7.65
C GLN A 220 19.53 5.20 -8.93
N ASP A 221 18.92 4.02 -8.90
CA ASP A 221 18.14 3.50 -10.02
C ASP A 221 16.87 4.31 -10.25
N VAL A 222 16.20 4.78 -9.18
CA VAL A 222 15.03 5.68 -9.27
C VAL A 222 15.42 6.97 -10.02
N TRP A 223 16.52 7.61 -9.63
CA TRP A 223 17.00 8.83 -10.29
C TRP A 223 17.47 8.59 -11.72
N LYS A 224 18.10 7.45 -11.99
CA LYS A 224 18.51 7.05 -13.34
C LYS A 224 17.31 6.90 -14.28
N ASP A 225 16.24 6.25 -13.84
CA ASP A 225 15.00 6.16 -14.62
C ASP A 225 14.34 7.53 -14.80
N ILE A 226 14.35 8.42 -13.79
CA ILE A 226 13.78 9.79 -13.87
C ILE A 226 14.55 10.66 -14.87
N LEU A 227 15.85 10.40 -15.08
CA LEU A 227 16.73 11.16 -15.98
C LEU A 227 16.91 10.51 -17.36
N ASP A 228 16.41 9.31 -17.61
CA ASP A 228 16.34 8.71 -18.95
C ASP A 228 15.11 9.25 -19.69
N SER A 229 15.33 10.08 -20.72
CA SER A 229 14.26 10.74 -21.49
C SER A 229 13.29 9.77 -22.18
N LYS A 230 13.62 8.47 -22.30
CA LYS A 230 12.66 7.43 -22.69
C LYS A 230 11.46 7.34 -21.75
N ASN A 231 11.62 7.75 -20.50
CA ASN A 231 10.58 7.77 -19.47
C ASN A 231 9.83 9.11 -19.39
N ASP A 232 10.27 10.17 -20.09
CA ASP A 232 9.65 11.50 -20.05
C ASP A 232 8.13 11.43 -20.18
N LYS A 233 7.62 10.60 -21.11
CA LYS A 233 6.18 10.40 -21.30
C LYS A 233 5.48 9.95 -20.01
N TYR A 234 6.04 9.01 -19.26
CA TYR A 234 5.40 8.52 -18.03
C TYR A 234 5.42 9.58 -16.93
N VAL A 235 6.51 10.35 -16.83
CA VAL A 235 6.62 11.47 -15.89
C VAL A 235 5.60 12.55 -16.27
N TYR A 236 5.49 12.93 -17.55
CA TYR A 236 4.47 13.87 -18.05
C TYR A 236 3.03 13.35 -17.87
N ASP A 237 2.74 12.07 -18.19
CA ASP A 237 1.42 11.47 -17.97
C ASP A 237 1.00 11.61 -16.48
N ALA A 238 1.94 11.36 -15.56
CA ALA A 238 1.74 11.51 -14.13
C ALA A 238 1.64 12.99 -13.68
N MET A 239 2.41 13.90 -14.29
CA MET A 239 2.36 15.34 -14.05
C MET A 239 1.02 15.94 -14.43
N TYR A 240 0.58 15.74 -15.67
CA TYR A 240 -0.70 16.24 -16.17
C TYR A 240 -1.88 15.59 -15.44
N GLY A 241 -1.75 14.32 -15.03
CA GLY A 241 -2.70 13.67 -14.13
C GLY A 241 -2.80 14.33 -12.75
N THR A 242 -1.66 14.68 -12.14
CA THR A 242 -1.59 15.24 -10.78
C THR A 242 -1.92 16.74 -10.72
N PHE A 243 -1.53 17.53 -11.72
CA PHE A 243 -1.61 19.00 -11.71
C PHE A 243 -2.57 19.59 -12.76
N GLY A 244 -3.14 18.78 -13.66
CA GLY A 244 -3.98 19.27 -14.74
C GLY A 244 -3.16 20.04 -15.78
N ARG A 245 -3.74 21.10 -16.37
CA ARG A 245 -3.07 21.90 -17.42
C ARG A 245 -1.91 22.75 -16.89
N ASP A 246 -1.94 23.10 -15.61
CA ASP A 246 -0.94 23.94 -14.95
C ASP A 246 0.29 23.12 -14.48
N ALA A 247 0.62 22.06 -15.22
CA ALA A 247 1.68 21.15 -14.89
C ALA A 247 3.04 21.89 -14.81
N PRO A 248 3.77 21.78 -13.70
CA PRO A 248 5.11 22.35 -13.57
C PRO A 248 6.12 21.67 -14.52
N SER A 249 7.37 22.15 -14.60
CA SER A 249 8.45 21.39 -15.26
C SER A 249 8.74 20.08 -14.52
N ILE A 250 9.35 19.06 -15.14
CA ILE A 250 9.68 17.78 -14.48
C ILE A 250 10.39 17.99 -13.14
N THR A 251 11.41 18.86 -13.11
CA THR A 251 12.14 19.21 -11.88
C THR A 251 11.21 19.79 -10.81
N LYS A 252 10.33 20.73 -11.19
CA LYS A 252 9.38 21.36 -10.28
C LYS A 252 8.25 20.40 -9.87
N PHE A 253 7.81 19.48 -10.72
CA PHE A 253 6.89 18.38 -10.37
C PHE A 253 7.46 17.48 -9.29
N VAL A 254 8.70 17.01 -9.48
CA VAL A 254 9.38 16.16 -8.49
C VAL A 254 9.50 16.94 -7.18
N MET A 255 10.01 18.17 -7.22
CA MET A 255 10.21 19.00 -6.02
C MET A 255 8.90 19.38 -5.32
N GLU A 256 7.81 19.70 -6.03
CA GLU A 256 6.50 20.01 -5.44
C GLU A 256 5.74 18.77 -4.98
N THR A 257 5.86 17.62 -5.67
CA THR A 257 5.24 16.36 -5.22
C THR A 257 5.93 15.81 -3.98
N LEU A 258 7.24 16.01 -3.86
CA LEU A 258 8.00 15.74 -2.64
C LEU A 258 7.62 16.75 -1.54
N ALA A 259 7.67 18.05 -1.82
CA ALA A 259 7.39 19.11 -0.84
C ALA A 259 5.98 19.00 -0.24
N ASN A 260 4.94 18.91 -1.07
CA ASN A 260 3.53 18.84 -0.64
C ASN A 260 3.16 17.51 0.04
N ARG A 261 4.10 16.56 0.20
CA ARG A 261 3.88 15.28 0.90
C ARG A 261 4.79 15.04 2.08
N ALA A 262 5.96 15.70 2.13
CA ALA A 262 6.99 15.42 3.12
C ALA A 262 7.39 16.63 3.99
N LEU A 263 6.80 17.81 3.75
CA LEU A 263 7.10 19.02 4.54
C LEU A 263 5.91 19.44 5.41
N HIS A 264 6.09 19.34 6.73
CA HIS A 264 5.47 20.27 7.66
C HIS A 264 5.84 21.73 7.31
N PRO A 265 4.99 22.71 7.66
CA PRO A 265 5.41 24.12 7.70
C PRO A 265 6.60 24.28 8.65
N GLY A 266 7.81 24.41 8.09
CA GLY A 266 9.07 24.55 8.84
C GLY A 266 10.13 23.48 8.54
N GLN A 267 9.82 22.37 7.86
CA GLN A 267 10.85 21.42 7.43
C GLN A 267 11.63 21.93 6.21
N SER A 268 12.93 21.64 6.19
CA SER A 268 13.84 21.97 5.09
C SER A 268 13.94 20.86 4.03
N MET A 269 14.38 21.26 2.83
CA MET A 269 14.76 20.33 1.75
C MET A 269 15.87 19.35 2.19
N ALA A 270 16.75 19.76 3.10
CA ALA A 270 17.83 18.90 3.61
C ALA A 270 17.29 17.79 4.52
N GLU A 271 16.36 18.10 5.44
CA GLU A 271 15.71 17.09 6.29
C GLU A 271 14.85 16.13 5.47
N MET A 272 14.17 16.64 4.45
CA MET A 272 13.41 15.80 3.51
C MET A 272 14.33 14.83 2.77
N LEU A 273 15.44 15.31 2.19
CA LEU A 273 16.42 14.46 1.51
C LEU A 273 17.12 13.49 2.47
N ALA A 274 17.36 13.88 3.73
CA ALA A 274 17.88 12.99 4.76
C ALA A 274 16.86 11.89 5.15
N GLY A 275 15.58 12.23 5.26
CA GLY A 275 14.50 11.27 5.51
C GLY A 275 14.30 10.29 4.36
N TRP A 276 14.38 10.76 3.11
CA TRP A 276 14.37 9.89 1.92
C TRP A 276 15.63 9.03 1.83
N TYR A 277 16.82 9.60 2.06
CA TYR A 277 18.06 8.82 2.12
C TYR A 277 18.00 7.76 3.22
N ALA A 278 17.47 8.08 4.40
CA ALA A 278 17.23 7.11 5.48
C ALA A 278 16.28 6.01 5.01
N PHE A 279 15.11 6.35 4.46
CA PHE A 279 14.15 5.37 3.92
C PHE A 279 14.79 4.41 2.91
N PHE A 280 15.53 4.91 1.92
CA PHE A 280 16.13 4.06 0.88
C PHE A 280 17.40 3.31 1.33
N SER A 281 18.18 3.86 2.27
CA SER A 281 19.34 3.16 2.84
C SER A 281 18.97 2.12 3.90
N HIS A 282 17.80 2.26 4.53
CA HIS A 282 17.27 1.35 5.55
C HIS A 282 16.16 0.42 5.02
N GLN A 283 15.93 0.36 3.70
CA GLN A 283 15.19 -0.77 3.12
C GLN A 283 15.98 -2.06 3.43
N PRO A 284 15.41 -3.02 4.17
CA PRO A 284 16.10 -4.27 4.42
C PRO A 284 16.25 -5.01 3.09
N LYS A 285 17.47 -5.43 2.75
CA LYS A 285 17.74 -6.39 1.67
C LYS A 285 17.27 -7.82 2.02
N GLU A 286 16.32 -7.91 2.95
CA GLU A 286 15.70 -9.16 3.36
C GLU A 286 14.71 -9.60 2.28
N ASP A 287 14.54 -10.91 2.15
CA ASP A 287 13.68 -11.51 1.15
C ASP A 287 12.20 -11.24 1.47
N VAL A 288 11.60 -10.24 0.81
CA VAL A 288 10.15 -9.98 0.89
C VAL A 288 9.43 -11.09 0.16
N ASP A 289 8.61 -11.85 0.88
CA ASP A 289 7.94 -13.04 0.36
C ASP A 289 7.08 -12.73 -0.89
N ILE A 290 6.37 -11.59 -0.90
CA ILE A 290 5.42 -11.23 -1.96
C ILE A 290 5.64 -9.79 -2.44
N TYR A 291 6.11 -9.61 -3.68
CA TYR A 291 6.14 -8.32 -4.37
C TYR A 291 5.94 -8.48 -5.89
N PRO A 292 5.47 -7.44 -6.60
CA PRO A 292 5.23 -7.49 -8.04
C PRO A 292 6.56 -7.42 -8.80
N GLY A 293 6.88 -8.51 -9.50
CA GLY A 293 8.18 -8.75 -10.14
C GLY A 293 8.83 -10.07 -9.70
N LYS A 294 8.57 -10.54 -8.48
CA LYS A 294 9.33 -11.66 -7.86
C LYS A 294 9.26 -12.98 -8.62
N TYR A 295 8.08 -13.33 -9.14
CA TYR A 295 7.81 -14.62 -9.79
C TYR A 295 7.38 -14.50 -11.27
N ASN A 296 7.10 -13.27 -11.73
CA ASN A 296 6.72 -12.94 -13.10
C ASN A 296 7.21 -11.53 -13.39
N GLN A 297 7.73 -11.27 -14.59
CA GLN A 297 8.21 -9.96 -15.00
C GLN A 297 7.10 -8.91 -14.85
N ASN A 298 7.42 -7.78 -14.19
CA ASN A 298 6.49 -6.65 -14.10
C ASN A 298 6.32 -6.03 -15.51
N PRO A 299 5.08 -5.90 -16.05
CA PRO A 299 4.84 -5.30 -17.36
C PRO A 299 5.09 -3.78 -17.41
N TYR A 300 5.41 -3.17 -16.26
CA TYR A 300 5.79 -1.77 -16.14
C TYR A 300 7.25 -1.67 -15.70
N ASN A 301 7.99 -0.70 -16.25
CA ASN A 301 9.28 -0.33 -15.65
C ASN A 301 9.05 0.33 -14.28
N LEU A 302 10.08 0.33 -13.44
CA LEU A 302 9.90 0.59 -12.02
C LEU A 302 9.58 2.07 -11.73
N LEU A 303 9.98 3.02 -12.60
CA LEU A 303 9.53 4.41 -12.47
C LEU A 303 8.05 4.54 -12.77
N ARG A 304 7.55 3.95 -13.86
CA ARG A 304 6.11 3.94 -14.15
C ARG A 304 5.33 3.24 -13.02
N TRP A 305 5.91 2.22 -12.40
CA TRP A 305 5.34 1.55 -11.22
C TRP A 305 5.32 2.46 -9.98
N MET A 306 6.42 3.15 -9.66
CA MET A 306 6.46 4.14 -8.59
C MET A 306 5.49 5.30 -8.82
N LEU A 307 5.29 5.73 -10.07
CA LEU A 307 4.29 6.74 -10.40
C LEU A 307 2.86 6.25 -10.12
N MET A 308 2.56 4.94 -10.19
CA MET A 308 1.26 4.39 -9.72
C MET A 308 1.16 4.24 -8.19
N ILE A 309 2.28 4.17 -7.46
CA ILE A 309 2.29 4.28 -5.99
C ILE A 309 1.95 5.72 -5.61
N LEU A 310 2.52 6.69 -6.33
CA LEU A 310 2.45 8.10 -5.98
C LEU A 310 1.17 8.80 -6.50
N VAL A 311 0.73 8.54 -7.73
CA VAL A 311 -0.36 9.26 -8.40
C VAL A 311 -1.63 8.41 -8.48
N SER A 312 -2.78 9.04 -8.22
CA SER A 312 -4.10 8.42 -8.08
C SER A 312 -4.93 8.46 -9.36
#